data_AF-A0A6B1AJ24-F1
#
_entry.id   AF-A0A6B1AJ24-F1
#
_cell.length_a   1.000
_cell.length_b   1.000
_cell.length_c   1.000
_cell.angle_alpha   90.00
_cell.angle_beta   90.00
_cell.angle_gamma   90.00
#
_symmetry.space_group_name_H-M   'P 1'
#
loop_
_entity.id
_entity.type
_entity.pdbx_description
1 polymer ?
#
loop_
_entity_poly.entity_id
_entity_poly.type
_entity_poly.pdbx_seq_one_letter_code
_entity_poly.pdbx_strand_id
1 'polypeptide(L)'
;MEIDRRKFLASVGAGALAVMTPEDKAEALEHYMCDLLDGEDSGHVHDHHHHHGPVPRTEDLDPRLLDESELLAEAAEAEAEFADEGHHHDHDAGQDVRPPRGTGNLFRPTDEVLEPLPANPTLEDFFRRRFWPARHVLQSATHALNDGQPEENVLAGLLHDTVQNLIKVDHGWWGAQLYEPYVPEYVSWGIRYHGALRFYPDEEYGYEYPELYNRIFGEDYIPPDYIKQAAEYAKGHPLYVSARMICVNDTYAFQDGMEVSLDPFIDIIGRHFKQPKEGLGYDNSPVAHMWRSLEMPWAPL
;
A
#
# COMPACT_ATOMS: atom_id res chain seq x y z
N MET A 1 9.57 -9.89 4.50
CA MET A 1 9.93 -8.82 5.43
C MET A 1 9.57 -9.26 6.84
N GLU A 2 10.44 -8.99 7.81
CA GLU A 2 10.13 -9.19 9.24
C GLU A 2 9.49 -7.92 9.80
N ILE A 3 8.36 -8.06 10.51
CA ILE A 3 7.60 -6.95 11.07
C ILE A 3 7.75 -6.93 12.58
N ASP A 4 8.31 -5.83 13.11
CA ASP A 4 8.23 -5.54 14.53
C ASP A 4 6.79 -5.15 14.90
N ARG A 5 6.09 -6.11 15.47
CA ARG A 5 4.69 -5.97 15.89
C ARG A 5 4.48 -4.83 16.88
N ARG A 6 5.39 -4.60 17.84
CA ARG A 6 5.23 -3.53 18.84
C ARG A 6 5.37 -2.16 18.18
N LYS A 7 6.35 -1.99 17.28
CA LYS A 7 6.48 -0.75 16.48
C LYS A 7 5.24 -0.50 15.62
N PHE A 8 4.71 -1.53 14.96
CA PHE A 8 3.47 -1.42 14.20
C PHE A 8 2.28 -1.02 15.10
N LEU A 9 2.06 -1.70 16.21
CA LEU A 9 0.94 -1.40 17.11
C LEU A 9 1.04 0.02 17.69
N ALA A 10 2.25 0.50 18.00
CA ALA A 10 2.47 1.87 18.46
C ALA A 10 2.24 2.93 17.37
N SER A 11 2.57 2.63 16.11
CA SER A 11 2.30 3.54 14.99
C SER A 11 0.79 3.68 14.74
N VAL A 12 0.02 2.60 14.93
CA VAL A 12 -1.45 2.59 14.84
C VAL A 12 -2.08 3.26 16.06
N GLY A 13 -1.72 2.78 17.24
CA GLY A 13 -2.21 3.23 18.53
C GLY A 13 -3.48 2.55 19.05
N ALA A 14 -3.59 2.31 20.35
CA ALA A 14 -4.62 1.46 20.96
C ALA A 14 -6.03 2.03 20.77
N GLY A 15 -6.19 3.34 20.96
CA GLY A 15 -7.49 4.01 20.81
C GLY A 15 -8.04 3.95 19.38
N ALA A 16 -7.15 4.00 18.38
CA ALA A 16 -7.54 3.84 16.99
C ALA A 16 -7.78 2.37 16.63
N LEU A 17 -6.91 1.47 17.08
CA LEU A 17 -7.05 0.03 16.86
C LEU A 17 -8.41 -0.50 17.33
N ALA A 18 -8.94 0.04 18.42
CA ALA A 18 -10.24 -0.32 19.00
C ALA A 18 -11.46 0.03 18.13
N VAL A 19 -11.31 0.96 17.18
CA VAL A 19 -12.42 1.39 16.30
C VAL A 19 -12.21 1.04 14.83
N MET A 20 -11.05 0.47 14.49
CA MET A 20 -10.71 0.05 13.15
C MET A 20 -11.48 -1.21 12.76
N THR A 21 -12.10 -1.17 11.59
CA THR A 21 -12.64 -2.37 10.96
C THR A 21 -11.51 -3.33 10.61
N PRO A 22 -11.81 -4.61 10.35
CA PRO A 22 -10.78 -5.54 9.90
C PRO A 22 -10.08 -5.08 8.61
N GLU A 23 -10.81 -4.47 7.68
CA GLU A 23 -10.23 -3.84 6.48
C GLU A 23 -9.25 -2.72 6.83
N ASP A 24 -9.63 -1.79 7.71
CA ASP A 24 -8.73 -0.72 8.17
C ASP A 24 -7.42 -1.28 8.75
N LYS A 25 -7.51 -2.41 9.48
CA LYS A 25 -6.35 -3.09 10.08
C LYS A 25 -5.42 -3.66 9.00
N ALA A 26 -5.97 -4.36 8.02
CA ALA A 26 -5.21 -4.91 6.90
C ALA A 26 -4.56 -3.79 6.05
N GLU A 27 -5.31 -2.72 5.74
CA GLU A 27 -4.76 -1.54 5.05
C GLU A 27 -3.65 -0.87 5.87
N ALA A 28 -3.82 -0.68 7.18
CA ALA A 28 -2.78 -0.07 8.00
C ALA A 28 -1.49 -0.87 8.02
N LEU A 29 -1.60 -2.20 8.06
CA LEU A 29 -0.45 -3.09 8.01
C LEU A 29 0.26 -3.04 6.64
N GLU A 30 -0.49 -3.13 5.54
CA GLU A 30 0.07 -3.08 4.19
C GLU A 30 0.80 -1.75 3.95
N HIS A 31 0.16 -0.63 4.32
CA HIS A 31 0.80 0.68 4.26
C HIS A 31 2.07 0.77 5.11
N TYR A 32 2.08 0.20 6.31
CA TYR A 32 3.25 0.16 7.17
C TYR A 32 4.38 -0.66 6.52
N MET A 33 4.06 -1.79 5.90
CA MET A 33 5.03 -2.64 5.19
C MET A 33 5.60 -1.94 3.95
N CYS A 34 4.78 -1.18 3.22
CA CYS A 34 5.23 -0.34 2.11
C CYS A 34 6.16 0.78 2.59
N ASP A 35 5.77 1.51 3.63
CA ASP A 35 6.58 2.59 4.22
C ASP A 35 7.96 2.02 4.67
N LEU A 36 7.97 0.86 5.35
CA LEU A 36 9.20 0.16 5.73
C LEU A 36 10.05 -0.28 4.53
N LEU A 37 9.43 -0.83 3.48
CA LEU A 37 10.13 -1.26 2.27
C LEU A 37 10.88 -0.10 1.63
N ASP A 38 10.20 1.04 1.52
CA ASP A 38 10.68 2.25 0.87
C ASP A 38 11.68 3.05 1.73
N GLY A 39 11.92 2.59 2.97
CA GLY A 39 12.82 3.23 3.91
C GLY A 39 12.26 4.51 4.50
N GLU A 40 10.94 4.69 4.42
CA GLU A 40 10.23 5.76 5.11
C GLU A 40 10.08 5.37 6.60
N ASP A 41 10.50 6.26 7.49
CA ASP A 41 10.30 6.09 8.92
C ASP A 41 8.80 6.26 9.20
N SER A 42 8.10 5.15 9.44
CA SER A 42 6.65 5.08 9.63
C SER A 42 6.23 5.80 10.91
N GLY A 43 6.23 7.13 10.89
CA GLY A 43 5.74 8.00 11.95
C GLY A 43 6.52 7.90 13.27
N HIS A 44 7.55 8.72 13.43
CA HIS A 44 8.06 9.23 14.72
C HIS A 44 8.57 8.20 15.74
N VAL A 45 8.82 6.96 15.34
CA VAL A 45 9.52 6.00 16.19
C VAL A 45 10.99 5.99 15.77
N HIS A 46 11.75 6.97 16.24
CA HIS A 46 13.18 7.07 15.93
C HIS A 46 13.89 5.73 16.19
N ASP A 47 14.54 5.19 15.16
CA ASP A 47 15.42 4.03 15.30
C ASP A 47 16.69 4.43 16.05
N HIS A 48 16.57 4.58 17.36
CA HIS A 48 17.73 4.66 18.23
C HIS A 48 18.30 3.24 18.36
N HIS A 49 19.48 3.03 17.77
CA HIS A 49 20.28 1.80 17.86
C HIS A 49 20.64 1.44 19.31
N HIS A 50 19.70 0.95 20.11
CA HIS A 50 19.95 0.33 21.41
C HIS A 50 19.16 -0.98 21.57
N HIS A 51 19.69 -1.83 22.45
CA HIS A 51 19.40 -3.26 22.65
C HIS A 51 17.90 -3.52 22.98
N HIS A 52 17.02 -3.47 21.99
CA HIS A 52 15.82 -4.29 22.03
C HIS A 52 16.28 -5.75 21.97
N GLY A 53 15.65 -6.65 22.73
CA GLY A 53 15.83 -8.08 22.51
C GLY A 53 15.62 -8.43 21.04
N PRO A 54 16.02 -9.63 20.57
CA PRO A 54 15.79 -10.00 19.18
C PRO A 54 14.32 -9.73 18.80
N VAL A 55 14.11 -9.01 17.69
CA VAL A 55 12.77 -8.81 17.11
C VAL A 55 12.15 -10.20 17.00
N PRO A 56 10.98 -10.44 17.60
CA PRO A 56 10.32 -11.72 17.45
C PRO A 56 10.03 -11.90 15.97
N ARG A 57 10.46 -13.02 15.40
CA ARG A 57 10.10 -13.30 14.01
C ARG A 57 8.60 -13.34 13.92
N THR A 58 8.03 -12.79 12.85
CA THR A 58 6.58 -12.85 12.63
C THR A 58 6.06 -14.29 12.67
N GLU A 59 6.90 -15.28 12.35
CA GLU A 59 6.65 -16.73 12.45
C GLU A 59 6.50 -17.26 13.87
N ASP A 60 7.03 -16.55 14.87
CA ASP A 60 7.04 -16.96 16.27
C ASP A 60 5.82 -16.40 17.05
N LEU A 61 4.96 -15.61 16.40
CA LEU A 61 3.70 -15.11 16.96
C LEU A 61 2.63 -16.22 16.92
N ASP A 62 2.05 -16.60 18.07
CA ASP A 62 0.92 -17.55 18.10
C ASP A 62 -0.39 -16.81 17.77
N PRO A 63 -1.05 -17.11 16.62
CA PRO A 63 -2.28 -16.44 16.22
C PRO A 63 -3.47 -16.73 17.16
N ARG A 64 -3.39 -17.76 18.00
CA ARG A 64 -4.47 -18.17 18.93
C ARG A 64 -4.40 -17.49 20.30
N LEU A 65 -3.34 -16.72 20.57
CA LEU A 65 -3.08 -16.06 21.85
C LEU A 65 -3.64 -14.62 21.92
N LEU A 66 -4.53 -14.22 21.01
CA LEU A 66 -4.90 -12.82 20.88
C LEU A 66 -6.41 -12.66 20.86
N ASP A 67 -7.00 -12.50 22.03
CA ASP A 67 -8.29 -11.83 22.08
C ASP A 67 -8.11 -10.31 21.86
N GLU A 68 -9.19 -9.63 21.48
CA GLU A 68 -9.16 -8.19 21.17
C GLU A 68 -8.66 -7.35 22.35
N SER A 69 -8.91 -7.78 23.59
CA SER A 69 -8.49 -7.04 24.79
C SER A 69 -7.00 -7.13 25.05
N GLU A 70 -6.39 -8.30 24.78
CA GLU A 70 -4.95 -8.50 24.87
C GLU A 70 -4.20 -7.70 23.78
N LEU A 71 -4.73 -7.67 22.55
CA LEU A 71 -4.17 -6.86 21.46
C LEU A 71 -4.20 -5.36 21.78
N LEU A 72 -5.30 -4.88 22.36
CA LEU A 72 -5.42 -3.47 22.78
C LEU A 72 -4.51 -3.13 23.95
N ALA A 73 -4.31 -4.05 24.90
CA ALA A 73 -3.37 -3.87 25.99
C ALA A 73 -1.93 -3.81 25.47
N GLU A 74 -1.55 -4.72 24.57
CA GLU A 74 -0.23 -4.71 23.92
C GLU A 74 0.02 -3.41 23.16
N ALA A 75 -0.98 -2.92 22.41
CA ALA A 75 -0.87 -1.64 21.71
C ALA A 75 -0.69 -0.46 22.67
N ALA A 76 -1.41 -0.44 23.80
CA ALA A 76 -1.29 0.63 24.79
C ALA A 76 0.07 0.60 25.50
N GLU A 77 0.61 -0.59 25.78
CA GLU A 77 1.96 -0.75 26.32
C GLU A 77 3.02 -0.29 25.32
N ALA A 78 2.90 -0.67 24.04
CA ALA A 78 3.81 -0.24 23.00
C ALA A 78 3.77 1.29 22.82
N GLU A 79 2.58 1.89 22.74
CA GLU A 79 2.43 3.36 22.70
C GLU A 79 3.13 4.05 23.86
N ALA A 80 2.97 3.53 25.09
CA ALA A 80 3.60 4.12 26.28
C ALA A 80 5.13 4.01 26.26
N GLU A 81 5.67 2.87 25.79
CA GLU A 81 7.10 2.64 25.64
C GLU A 81 7.72 3.64 24.65
N PHE A 82 7.16 3.75 23.45
CA PHE A 82 7.69 4.65 22.41
C PHE A 82 7.45 6.15 22.72
N ALA A 83 6.44 6.49 23.52
CA ALA A 83 6.23 7.86 23.98
C ALA A 83 7.31 8.32 24.99
N ASP A 84 7.80 7.42 25.85
CA ASP A 84 8.84 7.73 26.85
C ASP A 84 10.22 7.90 26.18
N GLU A 85 10.47 7.16 25.10
CA GLU A 85 11.70 7.27 24.30
C GLU A 85 11.82 8.63 23.56
N GLY A 86 10.69 9.24 23.17
CA GLY A 86 10.64 10.56 22.52
C GLY A 86 10.87 11.76 23.45
N HIS A 87 10.93 11.57 24.78
CA HIS A 87 11.09 12.66 25.75
C HIS A 87 12.52 13.20 25.91
N HIS A 88 13.50 12.67 25.15
CA HIS A 88 14.89 13.14 25.18
C HIS A 88 15.24 14.24 24.17
N HIS A 89 14.32 14.73 23.33
CA HIS A 89 14.52 15.90 22.48
C HIS A 89 13.48 16.99 22.78
N ASP A 90 13.95 18.25 22.79
CA ASP A 90 13.25 19.44 23.27
C ASP A 90 11.84 19.60 22.70
N HIS A 91 10.85 19.65 23.60
CA HIS A 91 9.44 19.88 23.29
C HIS A 91 9.20 21.37 22.98
N ASP A 92 9.04 21.72 21.71
CA ASP A 92 8.07 22.77 21.35
C ASP A 92 6.71 22.08 21.25
N ALA A 93 5.88 22.31 22.27
CA ALA A 93 4.57 21.67 22.42
C ALA A 93 3.52 22.30 21.49
N GLY A 94 3.76 22.26 20.18
CA GLY A 94 2.70 22.21 19.20
C GLY A 94 2.17 20.77 19.17
N GLN A 95 0.87 20.57 19.38
CA GLN A 95 0.28 19.25 19.13
C GLN A 95 0.46 18.94 17.65
N ASP A 96 1.46 18.12 17.29
CA ASP A 96 1.60 17.62 15.93
C ASP A 96 0.38 16.77 15.62
N VAL A 97 -0.60 17.40 14.96
CA VAL A 97 -1.80 16.73 14.51
C VAL A 97 -1.38 15.77 13.42
N ARG A 98 -1.34 14.47 13.74
CA ARG A 98 -1.08 13.42 12.75
C ARG A 98 -2.12 13.56 11.62
N PRO A 99 -1.70 13.53 10.34
CA PRO A 99 -2.65 13.55 9.23
C PRO A 99 -3.56 12.32 9.30
N PRO A 100 -4.80 12.40 8.76
CA PRO A 100 -5.67 11.22 8.65
C PRO A 100 -4.95 10.06 7.96
N ARG A 101 -5.13 8.81 8.41
CA ARG A 101 -4.43 7.63 7.85
C ARG A 101 -4.68 7.41 6.36
N GLY A 102 -5.83 7.86 5.86
CA GLY A 102 -6.18 7.84 4.43
C GLY A 102 -5.41 8.84 3.56
N THR A 103 -4.58 9.71 4.15
CA THR A 103 -3.80 10.73 3.43
C THR A 103 -2.75 10.06 2.56
N GLY A 104 -2.70 10.43 1.28
CA GLY A 104 -1.69 9.91 0.35
C GLY A 104 -0.28 10.34 0.71
N ASN A 105 0.73 9.55 0.30
CA ASN A 105 2.13 9.77 0.69
C ASN A 105 2.63 11.18 0.34
N LEU A 106 2.28 11.69 -0.85
CA LEU A 106 2.70 13.02 -1.31
C LEU A 106 2.05 14.19 -0.55
N PHE A 107 1.01 13.91 0.23
CA PHE A 107 0.27 14.90 1.04
C PHE A 107 0.62 14.82 2.53
N ARG A 108 1.53 13.91 2.91
CA ARG A 108 2.09 13.87 4.26
C ARG A 108 3.07 15.04 4.44
N PRO A 109 3.20 15.61 5.66
CA PRO A 109 4.23 16.61 5.93
C PRO A 109 5.62 16.05 5.60
N THR A 110 6.36 16.76 4.74
CA THR A 110 7.75 16.42 4.40
C THR A 110 8.52 17.70 4.09
N ASP A 111 9.81 17.72 4.44
CA ASP A 111 10.74 18.76 4.05
C ASP A 111 11.30 18.54 2.63
N GLU A 112 10.97 17.40 2.00
CA GLU A 112 11.42 17.05 0.67
C GLU A 112 10.78 17.94 -0.40
N VAL A 113 11.63 18.54 -1.23
CA VAL A 113 11.21 19.33 -2.38
C VAL A 113 11.14 18.42 -3.60
N LEU A 114 9.92 18.13 -4.05
CA LEU A 114 9.69 17.30 -5.23
C LEU A 114 10.29 17.94 -6.49
N GLU A 115 11.02 17.13 -7.26
CA GLU A 115 11.54 17.55 -8.55
C GLU A 115 10.39 17.90 -9.51
N PRO A 116 10.52 18.96 -10.33
CA PRO A 116 9.50 19.30 -11.31
C PRO A 116 9.37 18.19 -12.36
N LEU A 117 8.14 17.89 -12.80
CA LEU A 117 7.89 17.02 -13.94
C LEU A 117 8.16 17.77 -15.27
N PRO A 118 8.43 17.08 -16.39
CA PRO A 118 8.52 17.73 -17.70
C PRO A 118 7.15 18.25 -18.16
N ALA A 119 7.11 19.12 -19.17
CA ALA A 119 5.89 19.78 -19.64
C ALA A 119 4.78 18.81 -20.12
N ASN A 120 5.17 17.65 -20.65
CA ASN A 120 4.25 16.59 -21.07
C ASN A 120 4.59 15.32 -20.27
N PRO A 121 4.20 15.24 -18.99
CA PRO A 121 4.65 14.18 -18.11
C PRO A 121 4.16 12.80 -18.55
N THR A 122 5.06 11.82 -18.51
CA THR A 122 4.78 10.42 -18.80
C THR A 122 4.56 9.60 -17.54
N LEU A 123 3.97 8.40 -17.66
CA LEU A 123 3.88 7.48 -16.52
C LEU A 123 5.27 7.17 -15.92
N GLU A 124 6.30 7.05 -16.77
CA GLU A 124 7.68 6.87 -16.32
C GLU A 124 8.17 8.05 -15.48
N ASP A 125 7.85 9.30 -15.86
CA ASP A 125 8.23 10.47 -15.06
C ASP A 125 7.55 10.45 -13.68
N PHE A 126 6.30 10.01 -13.59
CA PHE A 126 5.61 9.84 -12.31
C PHE A 126 6.28 8.75 -11.45
N PHE A 127 6.64 7.61 -12.03
CA PHE A 127 7.39 6.60 -11.28
C PHE A 127 8.70 7.15 -10.73
N ARG A 128 9.46 7.88 -11.55
CA ARG A 128 10.79 8.37 -11.15
C ARG A 128 10.75 9.53 -10.16
N ARG A 129 9.70 10.37 -10.19
CA ARG A 129 9.69 11.64 -9.42
C ARG A 129 8.54 11.77 -8.42
N ARG A 130 7.58 10.84 -8.39
CA ARG A 130 6.41 10.88 -7.50
C ARG A 130 6.18 9.58 -6.76
N PHE A 131 6.49 8.44 -7.37
CA PHE A 131 6.24 7.14 -6.74
C PHE A 131 7.51 6.48 -6.19
N TRP A 132 8.69 6.90 -6.65
CA TRP A 132 9.97 6.33 -6.23
C TRP A 132 10.12 6.38 -4.70
N PRO A 133 10.58 5.29 -4.05
CA PRO A 133 11.20 4.11 -4.65
C PRO A 133 10.24 2.99 -5.11
N ALA A 134 8.94 3.12 -4.87
CA ALA A 134 7.87 2.25 -5.39
C ALA A 134 8.18 0.75 -5.25
N ARG A 135 8.89 0.34 -4.18
CA ARG A 135 9.51 -1.00 -4.16
C ARG A 135 8.46 -2.08 -4.20
N HIS A 136 7.36 -1.89 -3.49
CA HIS A 136 6.25 -2.82 -3.46
C HIS A 136 5.71 -3.15 -4.86
N VAL A 137 5.20 -2.17 -5.59
CA VAL A 137 4.60 -2.41 -6.92
C VAL A 137 5.64 -2.88 -7.95
N LEU A 138 6.91 -2.46 -7.83
CA LEU A 138 7.99 -2.95 -8.68
C LEU A 138 8.32 -4.42 -8.42
N GLN A 139 8.27 -4.88 -7.16
CA GLN A 139 8.42 -6.30 -6.83
C GLN A 139 7.24 -7.12 -7.35
N SER A 140 6.00 -6.65 -7.16
CA SER A 140 4.79 -7.30 -7.65
C SER A 140 4.84 -7.50 -9.18
N ALA A 141 5.18 -6.44 -9.92
CA ALA A 141 5.36 -6.52 -11.37
C ALA A 141 6.53 -7.45 -11.78
N THR A 142 7.64 -7.43 -11.03
CA THR A 142 8.80 -8.29 -11.29
C THR A 142 8.43 -9.76 -11.12
N HIS A 143 7.65 -10.08 -10.09
CA HIS A 143 7.17 -11.44 -9.86
C HIS A 143 6.28 -11.92 -11.01
N ALA A 144 5.29 -11.12 -11.40
CA ALA A 144 4.42 -11.41 -12.55
C ALA A 144 5.22 -11.65 -13.84
N LEU A 145 6.23 -10.81 -14.09
CA LEU A 145 7.09 -10.90 -15.28
C LEU A 145 7.92 -12.19 -15.27
N ASN A 146 8.54 -12.53 -14.13
CA ASN A 146 9.38 -13.71 -13.99
C ASN A 146 8.59 -15.02 -14.08
N ASP A 147 7.33 -15.00 -13.65
CA ASP A 147 6.40 -16.12 -13.76
C ASP A 147 5.82 -16.28 -15.18
N GLY A 148 6.17 -15.37 -16.11
CA GLY A 148 5.73 -15.44 -17.50
C GLY A 148 4.24 -15.14 -17.69
N GLN A 149 3.64 -14.38 -16.75
CA GLN A 149 2.26 -13.96 -16.84
C GLN A 149 2.03 -13.00 -18.03
N PRO A 150 0.79 -12.86 -18.51
CA PRO A 150 0.45 -11.86 -19.53
C PRO A 150 0.91 -10.45 -19.13
N GLU A 151 1.32 -9.65 -20.11
CA GLU A 151 1.81 -8.28 -19.87
C GLU A 151 0.77 -7.40 -19.18
N GLU A 152 -0.52 -7.66 -19.37
CA GLU A 152 -1.61 -6.99 -18.65
C GLU A 152 -1.58 -7.28 -17.15
N ASN A 153 -1.18 -8.48 -16.71
CA ASN A 153 -0.98 -8.78 -15.28
C ASN A 153 0.25 -8.06 -14.73
N VAL A 154 1.34 -8.03 -15.51
CA VAL A 154 2.55 -7.29 -15.15
C VAL A 154 2.23 -5.81 -14.96
N LEU A 155 1.48 -5.22 -15.90
CA LEU A 155 1.04 -3.84 -15.82
C LEU A 155 0.09 -3.61 -14.63
N ALA A 156 -0.85 -4.52 -14.38
CA ALA A 156 -1.75 -4.41 -13.24
C ALA A 156 -1.00 -4.42 -11.90
N GLY A 157 -0.06 -5.37 -11.72
CA GLY A 157 0.81 -5.42 -10.54
C GLY A 157 1.70 -4.18 -10.40
N LEU A 158 2.18 -3.62 -11.51
CA LEU A 158 2.97 -2.38 -11.51
C LEU A 158 2.18 -1.16 -11.04
N LEU A 159 0.87 -1.12 -11.32
CA LEU A 159 0.06 0.09 -11.13
C LEU A 159 -0.80 0.09 -9.86
N HIS A 160 -1.19 -1.09 -9.35
CA HIS A 160 -2.33 -1.23 -8.43
C HIS A 160 -2.33 -0.28 -7.22
N ASP A 161 -1.16 -0.08 -6.60
CA ASP A 161 -1.04 0.69 -5.35
C ASP A 161 -0.36 2.05 -5.48
N THR A 162 0.07 2.42 -6.68
CA THR A 162 0.68 3.74 -6.92
C THR A 162 -0.24 4.92 -6.57
N VAL A 163 -1.55 4.70 -6.58
CA VAL A 163 -2.56 5.68 -6.15
C VAL A 163 -2.48 6.04 -4.67
N GLN A 164 -1.83 5.21 -3.83
CA GLN A 164 -1.58 5.52 -2.43
C GLN A 164 -0.74 6.80 -2.25
N ASN A 165 -0.05 7.26 -3.30
CA ASN A 165 0.60 8.57 -3.32
C ASN A 165 -0.41 9.74 -3.33
N LEU A 166 -1.62 9.51 -3.86
CA LEU A 166 -2.74 10.45 -3.85
C LEU A 166 -3.66 10.24 -2.64
N ILE A 167 -4.07 8.99 -2.41
CA ILE A 167 -5.06 8.62 -1.38
C ILE A 167 -4.95 7.14 -1.03
N LYS A 168 -5.02 6.84 0.28
CA LYS A 168 -4.86 5.49 0.82
C LYS A 168 -6.18 4.78 1.10
N VAL A 169 -7.21 5.52 1.52
CA VAL A 169 -8.52 4.91 1.77
C VAL A 169 -9.13 4.42 0.46
N ASP A 170 -9.65 3.19 0.45
CA ASP A 170 -10.31 2.61 -0.73
C ASP A 170 -9.40 2.62 -1.99
N HIS A 171 -8.08 2.43 -1.83
CA HIS A 171 -7.09 2.68 -2.88
C HIS A 171 -7.37 1.91 -4.17
N GLY A 172 -7.81 0.65 -4.11
CA GLY A 172 -8.17 -0.11 -5.31
C GLY A 172 -9.22 0.59 -6.19
N TRP A 173 -10.22 1.23 -5.56
CA TRP A 173 -11.26 1.98 -6.28
C TRP A 173 -10.71 3.25 -6.92
N TRP A 174 -9.92 4.02 -6.17
CA TRP A 174 -9.27 5.25 -6.67
C TRP A 174 -8.25 4.94 -7.77
N GLY A 175 -7.47 3.88 -7.62
CA GLY A 175 -6.47 3.44 -8.58
C GLY A 175 -7.11 2.99 -9.88
N ALA A 176 -8.19 2.21 -9.80
CA ALA A 176 -8.96 1.85 -10.98
C ALA A 176 -9.46 3.07 -11.75
N GLN A 177 -10.00 4.08 -11.04
CA GLN A 177 -10.44 5.33 -11.67
C GLN A 177 -9.27 6.07 -12.34
N LEU A 178 -8.14 6.22 -11.63
CA LEU A 178 -6.93 6.89 -12.12
C LEU A 178 -6.44 6.30 -13.45
N TYR A 179 -6.50 4.97 -13.58
CA TYR A 179 -5.92 4.25 -14.71
C TYR A 179 -6.88 3.91 -15.84
N GLU A 180 -8.18 3.76 -15.58
CA GLU A 180 -9.20 3.33 -16.55
C GLU A 180 -9.15 4.05 -17.92
N PRO A 181 -8.85 5.37 -18.04
CA PRO A 181 -8.75 6.02 -19.35
C PRO A 181 -7.54 5.60 -20.20
N TYR A 182 -6.54 4.96 -19.57
CA TYR A 182 -5.21 4.75 -20.13
C TYR A 182 -4.86 3.27 -20.35
N VAL A 183 -5.59 2.33 -19.73
CA VAL A 183 -5.28 0.90 -19.79
C VAL A 183 -6.49 0.09 -20.27
N PRO A 184 -6.30 -1.15 -20.74
CA PRO A 184 -7.43 -2.05 -21.02
C PRO A 184 -8.28 -2.29 -19.78
N GLU A 185 -9.59 -2.51 -19.97
CA GLU A 185 -10.54 -2.77 -18.87
C GLU A 185 -10.04 -3.86 -17.92
N TYR A 186 -9.44 -4.93 -18.47
CA TYR A 186 -8.80 -6.01 -17.69
C TYR A 186 -7.93 -5.45 -16.56
N VAL A 187 -7.00 -4.54 -16.86
CA VAL A 187 -6.05 -3.96 -15.90
C VAL A 187 -6.78 -3.13 -14.85
N SER A 188 -7.61 -2.17 -15.27
CA SER A 188 -8.34 -1.31 -14.32
C SER A 188 -9.34 -2.08 -13.47
N TRP A 189 -9.92 -3.16 -14.01
CA TRP A 189 -10.84 -4.04 -13.27
C TRP A 189 -10.08 -4.85 -12.22
N GLY A 190 -8.90 -5.38 -12.57
CA GLY A 190 -8.01 -6.03 -11.61
C GLY A 190 -7.69 -5.12 -10.43
N ILE A 191 -7.20 -3.91 -10.72
CA ILE A 191 -6.89 -2.89 -9.71
C ILE A 191 -8.12 -2.57 -8.85
N ARG A 192 -9.32 -2.53 -9.43
CA ARG A 192 -10.54 -2.20 -8.68
C ARG A 192 -10.87 -3.19 -7.57
N TYR A 193 -10.70 -4.48 -7.84
CA TYR A 193 -11.23 -5.55 -7.00
C TYR A 193 -10.16 -6.33 -6.23
N HIS A 194 -8.87 -6.08 -6.44
CA HIS A 194 -7.79 -6.80 -5.75
C HIS A 194 -7.93 -6.69 -4.22
N GLY A 195 -8.18 -5.49 -3.69
CA GLY A 195 -8.38 -5.27 -2.25
C GLY A 195 -9.57 -6.06 -1.67
N ALA A 196 -10.63 -6.30 -2.46
CA ALA A 196 -11.75 -7.11 -2.00
C ALA A 196 -11.43 -8.62 -2.00
N LEU A 197 -10.59 -9.08 -2.93
CA LEU A 197 -10.25 -10.49 -3.09
C LEU A 197 -9.11 -10.97 -2.18
N ARG A 198 -8.28 -10.06 -1.64
CA ARG A 198 -7.17 -10.43 -0.75
C ARG A 198 -7.60 -11.17 0.52
N PHE A 199 -8.86 -11.01 0.93
CA PHE A 199 -9.41 -11.69 2.11
C PHE A 199 -9.96 -13.10 1.85
N TYR A 200 -9.91 -13.58 0.61
CA TYR A 200 -10.50 -14.86 0.25
C TYR A 200 -9.44 -15.77 -0.39
N PRO A 201 -9.10 -16.90 0.26
CA PRO A 201 -8.18 -17.86 -0.32
C PRO A 201 -8.75 -18.46 -1.61
N ASP A 202 -7.86 -18.90 -2.48
CA ASP A 202 -8.15 -19.53 -3.75
C ASP A 202 -7.05 -20.52 -4.13
N GLU A 203 -7.27 -21.80 -3.79
CA GLU A 203 -6.32 -22.90 -4.07
C GLU A 203 -6.05 -23.08 -5.57
N GLU A 204 -7.00 -22.74 -6.45
CA GLU A 204 -6.82 -22.88 -7.91
C GLU A 204 -5.69 -22.01 -8.42
N TYR A 205 -5.52 -20.82 -7.84
CA TYR A 205 -4.48 -19.84 -8.19
C TYR A 205 -3.31 -19.84 -7.19
N GLY A 206 -3.27 -20.81 -6.27
CA GLY A 206 -2.23 -20.90 -5.24
C GLY A 206 -2.25 -19.73 -4.24
N TYR A 207 -3.39 -19.07 -4.08
CA TYR A 207 -3.54 -17.94 -3.17
C TYR A 207 -4.06 -18.41 -1.81
N GLU A 208 -3.21 -18.39 -0.80
CA GLU A 208 -3.62 -18.61 0.59
C GLU A 208 -4.01 -17.29 1.25
N TYR A 209 -4.86 -17.35 2.27
CA TYR A 209 -5.14 -16.15 3.06
C TYR A 209 -3.83 -15.68 3.73
N PRO A 210 -3.42 -14.40 3.60
CA PRO A 210 -2.13 -13.97 4.11
C PRO A 210 -1.97 -14.22 5.60
N GLU A 211 -1.07 -15.13 5.96
CA GLU A 211 -0.88 -15.59 7.34
C GLU A 211 -0.53 -14.44 8.29
N LEU A 212 0.15 -13.41 7.77
CA LEU A 212 0.50 -12.21 8.51
C LEU A 212 -0.74 -11.48 9.07
N TYR A 213 -1.87 -11.48 8.37
CA TYR A 213 -3.11 -10.90 8.88
C TYR A 213 -3.62 -11.66 10.11
N ASN A 214 -3.58 -13.00 10.10
CA ASN A 214 -3.93 -13.80 11.26
C ASN A 214 -2.96 -13.58 12.43
N ARG A 215 -1.66 -13.50 12.14
CA ARG A 215 -0.63 -13.32 13.16
C ARG A 215 -0.71 -11.97 13.85
N ILE A 216 -1.12 -10.91 13.14
CA ILE A 216 -1.20 -9.55 13.69
C ILE A 216 -2.59 -9.28 14.31
N PHE A 217 -3.67 -9.80 13.73
CA PHE A 217 -5.04 -9.42 14.10
C PHE A 217 -5.93 -10.57 14.62
N GLY A 218 -5.49 -11.83 14.58
CA GLY A 218 -6.26 -13.03 15.00
C GLY A 218 -7.06 -13.71 13.88
N GLU A 219 -7.64 -14.89 14.17
CA GLU A 219 -8.28 -15.79 13.16
C GLU A 219 -9.76 -15.48 12.82
N ASP A 220 -10.40 -14.48 13.44
CA ASP A 220 -11.85 -14.18 13.26
C ASP A 220 -12.12 -12.95 12.37
N TYR A 221 -11.37 -12.81 11.26
CA TYR A 221 -11.50 -11.69 10.32
C TYR A 221 -12.83 -11.73 9.55
N ILE A 222 -13.65 -10.67 9.66
CA ILE A 222 -14.88 -10.50 8.88
C ILE A 222 -14.82 -9.14 8.17
N PRO A 223 -14.66 -9.09 6.83
CA PRO A 223 -14.61 -7.81 6.12
C PRO A 223 -15.96 -7.07 6.18
N PRO A 224 -15.98 -5.74 5.98
CA PRO A 224 -17.20 -4.97 5.85
C PRO A 224 -18.14 -5.51 4.75
N ASP A 225 -19.44 -5.28 4.89
CA ASP A 225 -20.43 -5.89 4.01
C ASP A 225 -20.29 -5.47 2.54
N TYR A 226 -19.81 -4.24 2.26
CA TYR A 226 -19.57 -3.81 0.90
C TYR A 226 -18.38 -4.54 0.25
N ILE A 227 -17.34 -4.88 1.03
CA ILE A 227 -16.22 -5.69 0.57
C ILE A 227 -16.66 -7.14 0.30
N LYS A 228 -17.49 -7.72 1.19
CA LYS A 228 -18.06 -9.05 0.94
C LYS A 228 -18.84 -9.09 -0.38
N GLN A 229 -19.70 -8.09 -0.60
CA GLN A 229 -20.48 -7.96 -1.83
C GLN A 229 -19.58 -7.78 -3.06
N ALA A 230 -18.53 -6.95 -2.96
CA ALA A 230 -17.57 -6.74 -4.02
C ALA A 230 -16.81 -8.04 -4.36
N ALA A 231 -16.40 -8.81 -3.35
CA ALA A 231 -15.72 -10.09 -3.54
C ALA A 231 -16.64 -11.15 -4.14
N GLU A 232 -17.90 -11.25 -3.69
CA GLU A 232 -18.89 -12.15 -4.28
C GLU A 232 -19.15 -11.82 -5.76
N TYR A 233 -19.31 -10.54 -6.07
CA TYR A 233 -19.42 -10.06 -7.45
C TYR A 233 -18.18 -10.43 -8.26
N ALA A 234 -16.98 -10.13 -7.74
CA ALA A 234 -15.72 -10.35 -8.43
C ALA A 234 -15.49 -11.84 -8.75
N LYS A 235 -15.79 -12.75 -7.82
CA LYS A 235 -15.67 -14.21 -8.00
C LYS A 235 -16.51 -14.76 -9.14
N GLY A 236 -17.64 -14.13 -9.45
CA GLY A 236 -18.52 -14.50 -10.57
C GLY A 236 -18.18 -13.80 -11.89
N HIS A 237 -17.20 -12.90 -11.92
CA HIS A 237 -16.96 -12.02 -13.06
C HIS A 237 -15.93 -12.61 -14.05
N PRO A 238 -16.08 -12.46 -15.38
CA PRO A 238 -15.13 -12.97 -16.37
C PRO A 238 -13.69 -12.44 -16.22
N LEU A 239 -13.52 -11.29 -15.57
CA LEU A 239 -12.22 -10.66 -15.33
C LEU A 239 -11.61 -11.03 -13.97
N TYR A 240 -12.22 -11.94 -13.20
CA TYR A 240 -11.78 -12.38 -11.87
C TYR A 240 -10.26 -12.59 -11.78
N VAL A 241 -9.70 -13.29 -12.76
CA VAL A 241 -8.29 -13.65 -12.83
C VAL A 241 -7.39 -12.41 -12.76
N SER A 242 -7.81 -11.27 -13.32
CA SER A 242 -7.02 -10.04 -13.26
C SER A 242 -6.78 -9.57 -11.83
N ALA A 243 -7.84 -9.50 -11.03
CA ALA A 243 -7.74 -9.07 -9.62
C ALA A 243 -7.04 -10.14 -8.78
N ARG A 244 -7.33 -11.43 -9.02
CA ARG A 244 -6.69 -12.53 -8.28
C ARG A 244 -5.18 -12.57 -8.50
N MET A 245 -4.71 -12.36 -9.73
CA MET A 245 -3.28 -12.38 -10.01
C MET A 245 -2.55 -11.18 -9.38
N ILE A 246 -3.21 -10.03 -9.21
CA ILE A 246 -2.66 -8.95 -8.37
C ILE A 246 -2.44 -9.46 -6.95
N CYS A 247 -3.45 -10.06 -6.31
CA CYS A 247 -3.32 -10.58 -4.94
C CYS A 247 -2.16 -11.60 -4.80
N VAL A 248 -2.03 -12.51 -5.77
CA VAL A 248 -0.93 -13.50 -5.80
C VAL A 248 0.42 -12.78 -5.85
N ASN A 249 0.60 -11.87 -6.79
CA ASN A 249 1.89 -11.19 -7.00
C ASN A 249 2.24 -10.23 -5.84
N ASP A 250 1.24 -9.55 -5.30
CA ASP A 250 1.29 -8.66 -4.13
C ASP A 250 1.81 -9.40 -2.88
N THR A 251 1.32 -10.61 -2.63
CA THR A 251 1.78 -11.44 -1.48
C THR A 251 3.30 -11.69 -1.49
N TYR A 252 3.92 -11.72 -2.67
CA TYR A 252 5.37 -11.93 -2.82
C TYR A 252 6.18 -10.63 -2.85
N ALA A 253 5.55 -9.46 -2.77
CA ALA A 253 6.14 -8.14 -3.05
C ALA A 253 6.63 -7.39 -1.80
N PHE A 254 6.95 -8.12 -0.73
CA PHE A 254 7.49 -7.58 0.53
C PHE A 254 8.84 -8.21 0.90
N GLN A 255 9.76 -8.29 -0.07
CA GLN A 255 11.09 -8.85 0.12
C GLN A 255 12.13 -7.75 0.38
N ASP A 256 12.85 -7.87 1.50
CA ASP A 256 13.90 -6.94 1.88
C ASP A 256 15.13 -7.12 0.97
N GLY A 257 15.80 -6.01 0.65
CA GLY A 257 17.04 -6.04 -0.14
C GLY A 257 16.88 -6.44 -1.61
N MET A 258 15.65 -6.68 -2.10
CA MET A 258 15.41 -6.89 -3.54
C MET A 258 15.75 -5.61 -4.30
N GLU A 259 16.64 -5.72 -5.29
CA GLU A 259 16.89 -4.63 -6.23
C GLU A 259 15.68 -4.47 -7.15
N VAL A 260 15.14 -3.25 -7.20
CA VAL A 260 14.00 -2.91 -8.05
C VAL A 260 14.45 -1.98 -9.17
N SER A 261 13.86 -2.13 -10.34
CA SER A 261 14.09 -1.24 -11.48
C SER A 261 12.81 -1.10 -12.29
N LEU A 262 12.58 0.10 -12.84
CA LEU A 262 11.49 0.34 -13.77
C LEU A 262 11.83 -0.16 -15.20
N ASP A 263 13.12 -0.30 -15.52
CA ASP A 263 13.60 -0.54 -16.89
C ASP A 263 12.96 -1.77 -17.57
N PRO A 264 12.74 -2.92 -16.90
CA PRO A 264 12.06 -4.07 -17.51
C PRO A 264 10.64 -3.78 -17.97
N PHE A 265 10.00 -2.77 -17.40
CA PHE A 265 8.59 -2.45 -17.62
C PHE A 265 8.36 -1.32 -18.62
N ILE A 266 9.40 -0.55 -19.00
CA ILE A 266 9.28 0.59 -19.93
C ILE A 266 8.62 0.16 -21.25
N ASP A 267 9.06 -0.96 -21.79
CA ASP A 267 8.53 -1.53 -23.04
C ASP A 267 7.08 -2.03 -22.90
N ILE A 268 6.73 -2.58 -21.73
CA ILE A 268 5.36 -3.03 -21.42
C ILE A 268 4.42 -1.83 -21.29
N ILE A 269 4.86 -0.78 -20.57
CA ILE A 269 4.15 0.50 -20.50
C ILE A 269 3.92 1.04 -21.90
N GLY A 270 4.95 1.08 -22.76
CA GLY A 270 4.84 1.59 -24.13
C GLY A 270 3.84 0.82 -25.02
N ARG A 271 3.57 -0.46 -24.74
CA ARG A 271 2.60 -1.28 -25.47
C ARG A 271 1.18 -1.17 -24.94
N HIS A 272 1.01 -1.08 -23.61
CA HIS A 272 -0.27 -1.28 -22.94
C HIS A 272 -0.84 -0.04 -22.27
N PHE A 273 -0.03 0.99 -22.04
CA PHE A 273 -0.46 2.26 -21.48
C PHE A 273 -0.63 3.31 -22.58
N LYS A 274 -1.86 3.83 -22.72
CA LYS A 274 -2.21 4.86 -23.69
C LYS A 274 -1.74 6.24 -23.20
N GLN A 275 -0.44 6.49 -23.31
CA GLN A 275 0.17 7.75 -22.92
C GLN A 275 -0.44 8.95 -23.71
N PRO A 276 -1.04 9.95 -23.05
CA PRO A 276 -1.51 11.17 -23.71
C PRO A 276 -0.35 11.99 -24.26
N LYS A 277 -0.54 12.62 -25.43
CA LYS A 277 0.48 13.44 -26.11
C LYS A 277 0.78 14.73 -25.34
N GLU A 278 -0.26 15.27 -24.71
CA GLU A 278 -0.24 16.46 -23.88
C GLU A 278 0.41 16.20 -22.53
N GLY A 279 0.58 14.92 -22.13
CA GLY A 279 1.06 14.51 -20.82
C GLY A 279 -0.07 14.20 -19.83
N LEU A 280 0.22 13.34 -18.86
CA LEU A 280 -0.74 12.95 -17.82
C LEU A 280 -1.12 14.19 -17.01
N GLY A 281 -2.43 14.43 -16.88
CA GLY A 281 -2.94 15.61 -16.20
C GLY A 281 -3.17 16.84 -17.07
N TYR A 282 -2.72 16.82 -18.33
CA TYR A 282 -2.94 17.91 -19.30
C TYR A 282 -3.76 17.47 -20.52
N ASP A 283 -4.29 16.25 -20.48
CA ASP A 283 -5.25 15.73 -21.41
C ASP A 283 -6.71 16.04 -20.99
N ASN A 284 -7.67 15.60 -21.80
CA ASN A 284 -9.10 15.78 -21.54
C ASN A 284 -9.73 14.58 -20.83
N SER A 285 -8.94 13.77 -20.11
CA SER A 285 -9.48 12.63 -19.37
C SER A 285 -10.27 13.12 -18.13
N PRO A 286 -11.26 12.34 -17.65
CA PRO A 286 -11.98 12.69 -16.43
C PRO A 286 -11.09 12.72 -15.18
N VAL A 287 -9.91 12.09 -15.25
CA VAL A 287 -8.96 11.96 -14.13
C VAL A 287 -7.72 12.84 -14.27
N ALA A 288 -7.70 13.75 -15.24
CA ALA A 288 -6.58 14.67 -15.42
C ALA A 288 -6.28 15.48 -14.14
N HIS A 289 -7.30 15.81 -13.35
CA HIS A 289 -7.13 16.48 -12.07
C HIS A 289 -6.39 15.64 -11.03
N MET A 290 -6.57 14.31 -11.02
CA MET A 290 -5.88 13.41 -10.09
C MET A 290 -4.37 13.38 -10.37
N TRP A 291 -3.99 13.35 -11.65
CA TRP A 291 -2.57 13.44 -12.08
C TRP A 291 -1.94 14.79 -11.72
N ARG A 292 -2.67 15.91 -11.89
CA ARG A 292 -2.16 17.23 -11.45
C ARG A 292 -2.03 17.34 -9.93
N SER A 293 -2.90 16.67 -9.17
CA SER A 293 -2.76 16.59 -7.71
C SER A 293 -1.49 15.82 -7.30
N LEU A 294 -1.18 14.72 -7.98
CA LEU A 294 0.09 14.00 -7.80
C LEU A 294 1.31 14.85 -8.24
N GLU A 295 1.18 15.61 -9.31
CA GLU A 295 2.26 16.49 -9.79
C GLU A 295 2.56 17.63 -8.81
N MET A 296 1.52 18.25 -8.25
CA MET A 296 1.58 19.48 -7.45
C MET A 296 0.82 19.35 -6.11
N PRO A 297 1.26 18.47 -5.19
CA PRO A 297 0.54 18.23 -3.93
C PRO A 297 0.43 19.47 -3.03
N TRP A 298 1.35 20.44 -3.21
CA TRP A 298 1.39 21.70 -2.45
C TRP A 298 0.58 22.85 -3.07
N ALA A 299 -0.05 22.64 -4.23
CA ALA A 299 -0.83 23.69 -4.88
C ALA A 299 -2.05 24.06 -4.03
N PRO A 300 -2.27 25.35 -3.71
CA PRO A 300 -3.31 25.74 -2.76
C PRO A 300 -4.74 25.70 -3.30
N LEU A 301 -4.96 25.54 -4.61
CA LEU A 301 -6.26 25.40 -5.31
C LEU A 301 -6.05 24.81 -6.71
#